data_AF-A0A0T9P9M2-F1
#
_entry.id   AF-A0A0T9P9M2-F1
#
_cell.length_a   1.000
_cell.length_b   1.000
_cell.length_c   1.000
_cell.angle_alpha   90.00
_cell.angle_beta   90.00
_cell.angle_gamma   90.00
#
_symmetry.space_group_name_H-M   'P 1'
#
loop_
_entity.id
_entity.type
_entity.pdbx_description
1 polymer ?
#
loop_
_entity_poly.entity_id
_entity_poly.type
_entity_poly.pdbx_seq_one_letter_code
_entity_poly.pdbx_strand_id
1 'polypeptide(L)'
;MCHYKLSTEWHYRQLSIELNRRGFRTSELQGLVEREKSLILDKIFSTMRAKGIKRGEILDQLSLPLDEISTLTFNNNFFMEAIEGSGNNVTLKPKDTFLKLVK
;
A
#
# COMPACT_ATOMS: atom_id res chain seq x y z
N MET A 1 3.20 -46.65 4.20
CA MET A 1 2.87 -45.54 3.27
C MET A 1 3.36 -44.18 3.84
N CYS A 2 4.66 -44.00 4.11
CA CYS A 2 5.20 -42.74 4.67
C CYS A 2 6.56 -42.29 4.08
N HIS A 3 7.04 -42.87 2.97
CA HIS A 3 8.40 -42.59 2.47
C HIS A 3 8.54 -41.25 1.72
N TYR A 4 7.46 -40.70 1.16
CA TYR A 4 7.55 -39.50 0.29
C TYR A 4 7.87 -38.23 1.08
N LYS A 5 7.41 -38.09 2.33
CA LYS A 5 7.59 -36.88 3.15
C LYS A 5 9.06 -36.59 3.50
N LEU A 6 9.86 -37.61 3.79
CA LEU A 6 11.28 -37.44 4.15
C LEU A 6 12.11 -36.97 2.96
N SER A 7 11.81 -37.48 1.75
CA SER A 7 12.46 -37.02 0.53
C SER A 7 12.11 -35.56 0.24
N THR A 8 10.82 -35.20 0.29
CA THR A 8 10.39 -33.81 0.04
C THR A 8 10.95 -32.83 1.07
N GLU A 9 11.00 -33.23 2.34
CA GLU A 9 11.57 -32.42 3.42
C GLU A 9 13.07 -32.16 3.20
N TRP A 10 13.83 -33.18 2.84
CA TRP A 10 15.25 -33.03 2.56
C TRP A 10 15.48 -32.13 1.35
N HIS A 11 14.72 -32.31 0.26
CA HIS A 11 14.79 -31.44 -0.91
C HIS A 11 14.45 -29.99 -0.58
N TYR A 12 13.44 -29.74 0.25
CA TYR A 12 13.09 -28.39 0.70
C TYR A 12 14.23 -27.74 1.50
N ARG A 13 14.89 -28.49 2.39
CA ARG A 13 16.05 -27.99 3.14
C ARG A 13 17.23 -27.67 2.23
N GLN A 14 17.55 -28.55 1.27
CA GLN A 14 18.61 -28.29 0.30
C GLN A 14 18.33 -27.03 -0.54
N LEU A 15 17.08 -26.86 -1.01
CA LEU A 15 16.67 -25.66 -1.73
C LEU A 15 16.84 -24.40 -0.87
N SER A 16 16.43 -24.46 0.39
CA SER A 16 16.55 -23.34 1.34
C SER A 16 18.00 -22.97 1.62
N ILE A 17 18.89 -23.95 1.75
CA ILE A 17 20.34 -23.74 1.91
C ILE A 17 20.91 -23.04 0.68
N GLU A 18 20.55 -23.51 -0.51
CA GLU A 18 21.06 -22.97 -1.76
C GLU A 18 20.54 -21.54 -2.03
N LEU A 19 19.26 -21.28 -1.74
CA LEU A 19 18.70 -19.93 -1.82
C LEU A 19 19.40 -18.97 -0.84
N ASN A 20 19.67 -19.42 0.38
CA ASN A 20 20.41 -18.61 1.35
C ASN A 20 21.85 -18.33 0.89
N ARG A 21 22.56 -19.35 0.42
CA ARG A 21 23.94 -19.23 -0.09
C ARG A 21 24.05 -18.23 -1.24
N ARG A 22 23.01 -18.15 -2.08
CA ARG A 22 22.91 -17.20 -3.20
C ARG A 22 22.38 -15.81 -2.80
N GLY A 23 22.09 -15.57 -1.53
CA GLY A 23 21.64 -14.26 -1.03
C GLY A 23 20.15 -13.96 -1.22
N PHE A 24 19.32 -14.95 -1.59
CA PHE A 24 17.88 -14.75 -1.81
C PHE A 24 17.06 -14.50 -0.52
N ARG A 25 17.70 -14.38 0.65
CA ARG A 25 17.01 -14.04 1.91
C ARG A 25 16.58 -12.58 1.99
N THR A 26 17.27 -11.69 1.26
CA THR A 26 17.06 -10.24 1.35
C THR A 26 16.32 -9.70 0.13
N SER A 27 16.58 -10.27 -1.04
CA SER A 27 16.01 -9.79 -2.30
C SER A 27 16.15 -10.85 -3.37
N GLU A 28 15.22 -10.88 -4.32
CA GLU A 28 15.39 -11.64 -5.55
C GLU A 28 16.31 -10.89 -6.51
N LEU A 29 17.17 -11.60 -7.24
CA LEU A 29 18.15 -11.00 -8.17
C LEU A 29 17.51 -10.13 -9.26
N GLN A 30 16.27 -10.46 -9.65
CA GLN A 30 15.42 -9.69 -10.57
C GLN A 30 14.06 -9.41 -9.94
N GLY A 31 14.04 -9.24 -8.61
CA GLY A 31 12.83 -8.90 -7.88
C GLY A 31 12.24 -7.58 -8.35
N LEU A 32 10.93 -7.45 -8.26
CA LEU A 32 10.28 -6.18 -8.55
C LEU A 32 10.76 -5.12 -7.54
N VAL A 33 11.04 -3.92 -8.05
CA VAL A 33 11.38 -2.75 -7.22
C VAL A 33 10.21 -2.37 -6.32
N GLU A 34 9.00 -2.52 -6.84
CA GLU A 34 7.75 -2.25 -6.14
C GLU A 34 7.10 -3.54 -5.65
N ARG A 35 6.48 -3.49 -4.47
CA ARG A 35 5.72 -4.62 -3.92
C ARG A 35 4.58 -4.97 -4.88
N GLU A 36 4.47 -6.26 -5.20
CA GLU A 36 3.33 -6.77 -5.97
C GLU A 36 2.00 -6.49 -5.27
N LYS A 37 1.03 -5.98 -6.02
CA LYS A 37 -0.32 -5.68 -5.54
C LYS A 37 -1.34 -6.40 -6.41
N SER A 38 -2.46 -6.78 -5.80
CA SER A 38 -3.55 -7.43 -6.52
C SER A 38 -4.27 -6.43 -7.44
N LEU A 39 -4.17 -6.64 -8.75
CA LEU A 39 -4.88 -5.85 -9.76
C LEU A 39 -6.41 -5.98 -9.67
N ILE A 40 -6.89 -7.11 -9.14
CA ILE A 40 -8.32 -7.38 -9.00
C ILE A 40 -8.94 -6.43 -7.96
N LEU A 41 -8.21 -6.14 -6.88
CA LEU A 41 -8.67 -5.24 -5.82
C LEU A 41 -8.93 -3.84 -6.39
N ASP A 42 -7.99 -3.28 -7.16
CA ASP A 42 -8.16 -1.98 -7.82
C ASP A 42 -9.39 -1.94 -8.73
N LYS A 43 -9.62 -3.01 -9.49
CA LYS A 43 -10.77 -3.11 -10.38
C LYS A 43 -12.09 -3.20 -9.60
N ILE A 44 -12.13 -3.98 -8.52
CA ILE A 44 -13.34 -4.10 -7.69
C ILE A 44 -13.64 -2.74 -7.04
N PHE A 45 -12.67 -2.11 -6.39
CA PHE A 45 -12.91 -0.85 -5.70
C PHE A 45 -13.25 0.31 -6.64
N SER A 46 -12.65 0.36 -7.83
CA SER A 46 -13.05 1.35 -8.84
C SER A 46 -14.51 1.14 -9.30
N THR A 47 -14.94 -0.11 -9.52
CA THR A 47 -16.34 -0.40 -9.84
C THR A 47 -17.29 -0.11 -8.68
N MET A 48 -16.87 -0.36 -7.44
CA MET A 48 -17.67 -0.04 -6.25
C MET A 48 -17.84 1.47 -6.07
N ARG A 49 -16.78 2.27 -6.30
CA ARG A 49 -16.90 3.74 -6.32
C ARG A 49 -17.87 4.22 -7.39
N ALA A 50 -17.78 3.66 -8.60
CA ALA A 50 -18.68 4.03 -9.69
C ALA A 50 -20.16 3.72 -9.37
N LYS A 51 -20.41 2.69 -8.55
CA LYS A 51 -21.74 2.34 -8.04
C LYS A 51 -22.19 3.18 -6.83
N GLY A 52 -21.33 4.05 -6.31
CA GLY A 52 -21.64 4.89 -5.15
C GLY A 52 -21.56 4.18 -3.78
N ILE A 53 -20.98 2.99 -3.72
CA ILE A 53 -20.80 2.25 -2.47
C ILE A 53 -19.79 3.01 -1.59
N LYS A 54 -20.19 3.32 -0.36
CA LYS A 54 -19.36 4.08 0.58
C LYS A 54 -18.40 3.15 1.32
N ARG A 55 -17.29 3.73 1.78
CA ARG A 55 -16.29 3.02 2.59
C ARG A 55 -16.91 2.45 3.88
N GLY A 56 -17.77 3.23 4.54
CA GLY A 56 -18.48 2.83 5.77
C GLY A 56 -19.30 1.56 5.59
N GLU A 57 -20.02 1.43 4.47
CA GLU A 57 -20.82 0.24 4.19
C GLU A 57 -19.97 -1.03 4.07
N ILE A 58 -18.75 -0.91 3.53
CA ILE A 58 -17.81 -2.03 3.41
C ILE A 58 -17.18 -2.37 4.76
N LEU A 59 -16.83 -1.36 5.57
CA LEU A 59 -16.32 -1.54 6.93
C LEU A 59 -17.33 -2.29 7.80
N ASP A 60 -18.60 -1.89 7.74
CA ASP A 60 -19.68 -2.51 8.51
C ASP A 60 -19.91 -3.97 8.06
N GLN A 61 -19.94 -4.22 6.75
CA GLN A 61 -20.13 -5.57 6.20
C GLN A 61 -18.99 -6.52 6.54
N LEU A 62 -17.74 -6.03 6.56
CA LEU A 62 -16.58 -6.86 6.88
C LEU A 62 -16.30 -6.91 8.38
N SER A 63 -16.89 -6.01 9.17
CA SER A 63 -16.68 -5.86 10.61
C SER A 63 -15.19 -5.71 10.97
N LEU A 64 -14.44 -4.98 10.13
CA LEU A 64 -13.02 -4.69 10.34
C LEU A 64 -12.77 -3.18 10.43
N PRO A 65 -11.80 -2.74 11.24
CA PRO A 65 -11.44 -1.33 11.31
C PRO A 65 -10.75 -0.87 10.02
N LEU A 66 -10.79 0.45 9.76
CA LEU A 66 -10.27 1.05 8.53
C LEU A 66 -8.78 0.77 8.32
N ASP A 67 -7.98 0.83 9.39
CA ASP A 67 -6.53 0.62 9.32
C ASP A 67 -6.19 -0.80 8.87
N GLU A 68 -6.94 -1.79 9.36
CA GLU A 68 -6.75 -3.20 8.97
C GLU A 68 -7.15 -3.42 7.52
N ILE A 69 -8.32 -2.94 7.10
CA ILE A 69 -8.75 -3.06 5.70
C ILE A 69 -7.75 -2.36 4.78
N SER A 70 -7.34 -1.12 5.10
CA SER A 70 -6.36 -0.38 4.30
C SER A 70 -5.07 -1.19 4.13
N THR A 71 -4.54 -1.75 5.23
CA THR A 71 -3.31 -2.56 5.23
C THR A 71 -3.47 -3.85 4.40
N LEU A 72 -4.56 -4.59 4.61
CA LEU A 72 -4.88 -5.82 3.86
C LEU A 72 -5.05 -5.56 2.36
N THR A 73 -5.45 -4.34 2.02
CA THR A 73 -5.68 -3.90 0.65
C THR A 73 -4.50 -3.13 0.07
N PHE A 74 -3.30 -3.26 0.64
CA PHE A 74 -2.07 -2.60 0.16
C PHE A 74 -2.15 -1.06 0.13
N ASN A 75 -2.81 -0.48 1.13
CA ASN A 75 -3.13 0.95 1.26
C ASN A 75 -3.84 1.49 0.02
N ASN A 76 -4.88 0.79 -0.42
CA ASN A 76 -5.63 1.17 -1.59
C ASN A 76 -6.25 2.57 -1.42
N ASN A 77 -6.14 3.41 -2.46
CA ASN A 77 -6.72 4.75 -2.48
C ASN A 77 -8.22 4.76 -2.20
N PHE A 78 -8.92 3.63 -2.37
CA PHE A 78 -10.32 3.46 -1.99
C PHE A 78 -10.59 3.90 -0.54
N PHE A 79 -9.72 3.46 0.38
CA PHE A 79 -9.85 3.59 1.83
C PHE A 79 -9.11 4.79 2.43
N MET A 80 -8.37 5.57 1.63
CA MET A 80 -7.69 6.77 2.12
C MET A 80 -8.68 7.79 2.68
N GLU A 81 -8.43 8.25 3.90
CA GLU A 81 -9.12 9.37 4.51
C GLU A 81 -8.59 10.67 3.89
N ALA A 82 -9.51 11.53 3.44
CA ALA A 82 -9.12 12.84 2.92
C ALA A 82 -8.80 13.71 4.14
N ILE A 83 -7.52 14.00 4.35
CA ILE A 83 -7.13 15.08 5.25
C ILE A 83 -7.51 16.36 4.50
N GLU A 84 -8.67 16.92 4.82
CA GLU A 84 -9.00 18.27 4.39
C GLU A 84 -7.98 19.21 5.03
N GLY A 85 -7.05 19.70 4.20
CA GLY A 85 -6.12 20.74 4.63
C GLY A 85 -6.95 21.93 5.07
N SER A 86 -6.99 22.20 6.38
CA SER A 86 -7.53 23.44 6.92
C SER A 86 -6.63 24.59 6.47
N GLY A 87 -6.90 25.06 5.24
CA GLY A 87 -6.26 26.23 4.67
C GLY A 87 -6.75 27.44 5.41
N ASN A 88 -6.07 27.81 6.49
CA ASN A 88 -6.20 29.11 7.12
C ASN A 88 -5.86 30.17 6.05
N ASN A 89 -6.88 30.67 5.34
CA ASN A 89 -6.77 31.84 4.50
C ASN A 89 -6.58 33.05 5.41
N VAL A 90 -5.35 33.25 5.88
CA VAL A 90 -4.94 34.53 6.43
C VAL A 90 -4.89 35.47 5.23
N THR A 91 -5.94 36.26 5.04
CA THR A 91 -5.93 37.40 4.12
C THR A 91 -4.91 38.41 4.64
N LEU A 92 -3.64 38.24 4.25
CA LEU A 92 -2.62 39.25 4.46
C LEU A 92 -2.98 40.42 3.56
N LYS A 93 -3.56 41.49 4.14
CA LYS A 93 -3.69 42.77 3.42
C LYS A 93 -2.29 43.18 2.92
N PRO A 94 -2.13 43.56 1.65
CA PRO A 94 -0.83 43.92 1.11
C PRO A 94 -0.33 45.14 1.89
N LYS A 95 0.78 44.96 2.61
CA LYS A 95 1.49 46.06 3.25
C LYS A 95 2.35 46.70 2.17
N ASP A 96 1.91 47.84 1.65
CA ASP A 96 2.63 48.67 0.68
C ASP A 96 4.06 48.90 1.17
N THR A 97 5.00 48.12 0.63
CA THR A 97 6.41 48.25 0.94
C THR A 97 7.09 48.79 -0.31
N PHE A 98 7.21 50.12 -0.37
CA PHE A 98 7.98 50.81 -1.40
C PHE A 98 9.47 50.50 -1.19
N LEU A 99 10.03 49.59 -1.98
CA LEU A 99 11.48 49.42 -2.05
C LEU A 99 12.02 50.31 -3.17
N LYS A 100 12.83 51.31 -2.82
CA LYS A 100 13.58 52.13 -3.78
C LYS A 100 14.96 51.52 -4.00
N LEU A 101 15.29 51.28 -5.27
CA LEU A 101 16.62 50.89 -5.71
C LEU A 101 17.54 52.11 -5.65
N VAL A 102 18.64 52.03 -4.89
CA VAL A 102 19.69 53.05 -4.88
C VAL A 102 20.75 52.63 -5.89
N LYS A 103 21.11 53.56 -6.79
CA LYS A 103 22.12 53.41 -7.83
C LYS A 103 23.53 53.53 -7.27
#